data_AF-A0A519XQT5-F1
#
_entry.id   AF-A0A519XQT5-F1
#
_cell.length_a   1.000
_cell.length_b   1.000
_cell.length_c   1.000
_cell.angle_alpha   90.00
_cell.angle_beta   90.00
_cell.angle_gamma   90.00
#
_symmetry.space_group_name_H-M   'P 1'
#
loop_
_entity.id
_entity.type
_entity.pdbx_description
1 polymer ?
#
loop_
_entity_poly.entity_id
_entity_poly.type
_entity_poly.pdbx_seq_one_letter_code
_entity_poly.pdbx_strand_id
1 'polypeptide(L)'
;MTSRRGFIKAGGLALFGMSLGGIPGFLADAVAGTTSPGLFKKKKILVCIFQRGAMDGLMAVTPFNDQYLKAARPTLFMSAAKAGNAKPLIDLDGTFGLHPSMDAFEPMFREKRMAIVHGIGSPNTTRSHFDAQDYMESGTPFSKGTE
;
A
#
# COMPACT_ATOMS: atom_id res chain seq x y z
N MET A 1 47.87 -25.39 -10.57
CA MET A 1 47.07 -26.40 -11.30
C MET A 1 46.31 -27.25 -10.27
N THR A 2 44.99 -27.21 -10.27
CA THR A 2 44.16 -28.04 -9.38
C THR A 2 44.16 -29.49 -9.90
N SER A 3 44.54 -30.46 -9.06
CA SER A 3 44.52 -31.87 -9.44
C SER A 3 43.07 -32.41 -9.47
N ARG A 4 42.79 -33.38 -10.34
CA ARG A 4 41.47 -34.06 -10.41
C ARG A 4 40.98 -34.55 -9.04
N ARG A 5 41.91 -35.02 -8.21
CA ARG A 5 41.64 -35.46 -6.83
C ARG A 5 41.28 -34.27 -5.91
N GLY A 6 41.96 -33.14 -6.05
CA GLY A 6 41.63 -31.91 -5.34
C GLY A 6 40.24 -31.38 -5.71
N PHE A 7 39.89 -31.42 -6.99
CA PHE A 7 38.57 -31.03 -7.49
C PHE A 7 37.44 -31.91 -6.90
N ILE A 8 37.59 -33.25 -6.94
CA ILE A 8 36.55 -34.15 -6.42
C ILE A 8 36.40 -34.03 -4.90
N LYS A 9 37.49 -33.89 -4.15
CA LYS A 9 37.40 -33.69 -2.69
C LYS A 9 36.75 -32.36 -2.32
N ALA A 10 37.09 -31.28 -3.01
CA ALA A 10 36.49 -29.97 -2.78
C ALA A 10 35.01 -29.94 -3.15
N GLY A 11 34.63 -30.54 -4.28
CA GLY A 11 33.22 -30.66 -4.69
C GLY A 11 32.40 -31.51 -3.73
N GLY A 12 32.95 -32.62 -3.23
CA GLY A 12 32.29 -33.47 -2.24
C GLY A 12 32.04 -32.77 -0.90
N LEU A 13 33.01 -31.99 -0.41
CA LEU A 13 32.87 -31.17 0.80
C LEU A 13 31.83 -30.05 0.64
N ALA A 14 31.78 -29.41 -0.53
CA ALA A 14 30.78 -28.38 -0.82
C ALA A 14 29.35 -28.96 -0.82
N LEU A 15 29.15 -30.11 -1.48
CA LEU A 15 27.86 -30.81 -1.49
C LEU A 15 27.45 -31.29 -0.09
N PHE A 16 28.40 -31.81 0.70
CA PHE A 16 28.14 -32.21 2.08
C PHE A 16 27.74 -31.01 2.96
N GLY A 17 28.44 -29.88 2.82
CA GLY A 17 28.12 -28.62 3.49
C GLY A 17 26.72 -28.10 3.15
N MET A 18 26.29 -28.21 1.89
CA MET A 18 24.93 -27.87 1.48
C MET A 18 23.88 -28.84 2.02
N SER A 19 24.21 -30.13 2.16
CA SER A 19 23.29 -31.16 2.65
C SER A 19 23.06 -31.14 4.17
N LEU A 20 24.07 -30.74 4.96
CA LEU A 20 23.95 -30.61 6.42
C LEU A 20 23.64 -29.18 6.89
N GLY A 21 24.12 -28.16 6.18
CA GLY A 21 23.95 -26.74 6.53
C GLY A 21 22.76 -26.06 5.88
N GLY A 22 22.06 -26.76 4.97
CA GLY A 22 20.95 -26.21 4.20
C GLY A 22 21.40 -25.24 3.10
N ILE A 23 20.45 -24.84 2.26
CA ILE A 23 20.65 -23.74 1.31
C ILE A 23 20.64 -22.44 2.14
N PRO A 24 21.68 -21.59 2.03
CA PRO A 24 21.65 -20.27 2.65
C PRO A 24 20.36 -19.54 2.28
N GLY A 25 19.68 -18.93 3.26
CA GLY A 25 18.35 -18.33 3.07
C GLY A 25 18.30 -17.36 1.88
N PHE A 26 19.35 -16.56 1.68
CA PHE A 26 19.43 -15.62 0.55
C PHE A 26 19.37 -16.31 -0.84
N LEU A 27 19.90 -17.52 -0.98
CA LEU A 27 19.80 -18.30 -2.22
C LEU A 27 18.41 -18.92 -2.39
N ALA A 28 17.79 -19.37 -1.30
CA ALA A 28 16.41 -19.86 -1.33
C ALA A 28 15.43 -18.72 -1.70
N ASP A 29 15.63 -17.53 -1.15
CA ASP A 29 14.86 -16.32 -1.44
C ASP A 29 15.07 -15.83 -2.89
N ALA A 30 16.32 -15.85 -3.37
CA ALA A 30 16.63 -15.53 -4.76
C ALA A 30 15.96 -16.50 -5.74
N VAL A 31 15.94 -17.80 -5.43
CA VAL A 31 15.25 -18.81 -6.26
C VAL A 31 13.72 -18.65 -6.17
N ALA A 32 13.16 -18.38 -5.00
CA ALA A 32 11.73 -18.12 -4.85
C ALA A 32 11.26 -16.93 -5.70
N GLY A 33 12.07 -15.87 -5.78
CA GLY A 33 11.83 -14.68 -6.62
C GLY A 33 11.95 -14.92 -8.13
N THR A 34 12.53 -16.04 -8.57
CA THR A 34 12.71 -16.38 -9.99
C THR A 34 11.65 -17.35 -10.52
N THR A 35 10.59 -17.63 -9.74
CA THR A 35 9.44 -18.37 -10.25
C THR A 35 8.77 -17.60 -11.38
N SER A 36 9.23 -17.85 -12.60
CA SER A 36 8.61 -17.34 -13.82
C SER A 36 7.17 -17.82 -13.81
N PRO A 37 6.17 -16.92 -13.84
CA PRO A 37 4.80 -17.37 -14.02
C PRO A 37 4.79 -18.16 -15.33
N GLY A 38 4.36 -19.43 -15.27
CA GLY A 38 4.30 -20.28 -16.46
C GLY A 38 3.59 -19.56 -17.60
N LEU A 39 3.86 -19.93 -18.85
CA LEU A 39 3.49 -19.22 -20.09
C LEU A 39 2.04 -18.66 -20.16
N PHE A 40 1.12 -19.22 -19.37
CA PHE A 40 -0.30 -18.87 -19.31
C PHE A 40 -0.81 -18.38 -17.94
N LYS A 41 0.05 -18.20 -16.94
CA LYS A 41 -0.36 -17.58 -15.66
C LYS A 41 -0.49 -16.07 -15.87
N LYS A 42 -1.73 -15.57 -15.78
CA LYS A 42 -2.01 -14.13 -15.76
C LYS A 42 -1.15 -13.48 -14.65
N LYS A 43 -0.25 -12.58 -15.04
CA LYS A 43 0.49 -11.75 -14.09
C LYS A 43 -0.52 -10.95 -13.28
N LYS A 44 -0.40 -10.99 -11.95
CA LYS A 44 -1.17 -10.09 -11.08
C LYS A 44 -0.57 -8.70 -11.24
N ILE A 45 -1.36 -7.77 -11.78
CA ILE A 45 -0.94 -6.38 -11.96
C ILE A 45 -1.51 -5.58 -10.80
N LEU A 46 -0.64 -4.94 -10.04
CA LEU A 46 -1.01 -3.94 -9.05
C LEU A 46 -0.86 -2.56 -9.72
N VAL A 47 -1.94 -1.77 -9.70
CA VAL A 47 -1.92 -0.37 -10.15
C VAL A 47 -2.04 0.49 -8.91
N CYS A 48 -1.03 1.33 -8.65
CA CYS A 48 -1.05 2.32 -7.58
C CYS A 48 -1.27 3.70 -8.19
N ILE A 49 -2.30 4.43 -7.73
CA ILE A 49 -2.62 5.77 -8.19
C ILE A 49 -2.35 6.74 -7.04
N PHE A 50 -1.31 7.55 -7.17
CA PHE A 50 -0.98 8.59 -6.21
C PHE A 50 -1.68 9.90 -6.58
N GLN A 51 -2.67 10.30 -5.77
CA GLN A 51 -3.32 11.61 -5.93
C GLN A 51 -2.45 12.71 -5.29
N ARG A 52 -1.49 13.22 -6.07
CA ARG A 52 -0.68 14.39 -5.67
C ARG A 52 -1.56 15.64 -5.54
N GLY A 53 -1.19 16.55 -4.64
CA GLY A 53 -1.95 17.78 -4.39
C GLY A 53 -2.80 17.78 -3.11
N ALA A 54 -2.50 16.89 -2.16
CA ALA A 54 -3.11 16.87 -0.82
C ALA A 54 -4.64 16.75 -0.83
N MET A 55 -5.15 15.65 -1.39
CA MET A 55 -6.56 15.29 -1.26
C MET A 55 -6.94 15.18 0.22
N ASP A 56 -7.99 15.91 0.61
CA ASP A 56 -8.49 15.91 1.98
C ASP A 56 -9.34 14.66 2.24
N GLY A 57 -8.68 13.62 2.77
CA GLY A 57 -9.32 12.32 3.01
C GLY A 57 -10.52 12.39 3.96
N LEU A 58 -10.55 13.37 4.89
CA LEU A 58 -11.69 13.56 5.79
C LEU A 58 -12.91 14.11 5.07
N MET A 59 -12.74 14.80 3.93
CA MET A 59 -13.86 15.31 3.13
C MET A 59 -14.22 14.39 1.97
N ALA A 60 -13.27 13.61 1.47
CA ALA A 60 -13.54 12.54 0.51
C ALA A 60 -14.44 11.45 1.13
N VAL A 61 -14.08 10.99 2.33
CA VAL A 61 -14.88 10.02 3.11
C VAL A 61 -15.02 10.55 4.53
N THR A 62 -16.17 11.17 4.78
CA THR A 62 -16.44 11.97 5.98
C THR A 62 -17.06 11.13 7.08
N PRO A 63 -16.48 11.08 8.30
CA PRO A 63 -17.17 10.57 9.48
C PRO A 63 -18.22 11.61 9.94
N PHE A 64 -19.39 11.60 9.32
CA PHE A 64 -20.38 12.68 9.45
C PHE A 64 -21.11 12.72 10.81
N ASN A 65 -20.88 11.75 11.69
CA ASN A 65 -21.37 11.76 13.07
C ASN A 65 -20.32 12.28 14.07
N ASP A 66 -19.10 12.61 13.62
CA ASP A 66 -18.04 13.09 14.48
C ASP A 66 -18.22 14.57 14.86
N GLN A 67 -18.50 14.82 16.14
CA GLN A 67 -18.67 16.17 16.69
C GLN A 67 -17.36 16.96 16.71
N TYR A 68 -16.21 16.30 16.87
CA TYR A 68 -14.91 16.96 16.84
C TYR A 68 -14.57 17.43 15.43
N LEU A 69 -14.88 16.61 14.41
CA LEU A 69 -14.72 17.03 13.02
C LEU A 69 -15.61 18.24 12.70
N LYS A 70 -16.87 18.22 13.15
CA LYS A 70 -17.80 19.33 12.99
C LYS A 70 -17.30 20.61 13.65
N ALA A 71 -16.78 20.51 14.88
CA ALA A 71 -16.23 21.64 15.60
C ALA A 71 -14.93 22.17 14.97
N ALA A 72 -14.08 21.27 14.46
CA ALA A 72 -12.80 21.63 13.85
C ALA A 72 -12.96 22.25 12.45
N ARG A 73 -14.02 21.90 11.71
CA ARG A 73 -14.24 22.33 10.31
C ARG A 73 -15.69 22.77 10.05
N PRO A 74 -16.22 23.77 10.76
CA PRO A 74 -17.64 24.13 10.72
C PRO A 74 -18.13 24.59 9.34
N THR A 75 -17.25 25.17 8.52
CA THR A 75 -17.59 25.67 7.17
C THR A 75 -17.56 24.60 6.08
N LEU A 76 -16.84 23.49 6.31
CA LEU A 76 -16.67 22.40 5.35
C LEU A 76 -17.48 21.16 5.71
N PHE A 77 -17.97 21.08 6.95
CA PHE A 77 -18.66 19.91 7.46
C PHE A 77 -19.91 19.59 6.62
N MET A 78 -19.98 18.34 6.14
CA MET A 78 -21.08 17.82 5.36
C MET A 78 -21.90 16.82 6.18
N SER A 79 -23.19 16.71 5.85
CA SER A 79 -24.10 15.74 6.46
C SER A 79 -24.65 14.78 5.41
N ALA A 80 -24.98 13.55 5.83
CA ALA A 80 -25.76 12.61 5.03
C ALA A 80 -27.24 13.01 4.93
N ALA A 81 -27.74 13.84 5.86
CA ALA A 81 -29.09 14.38 5.78
C ALA A 81 -29.15 15.51 4.73
N LYS A 82 -30.20 15.50 3.91
CA LYS A 82 -30.46 16.56 2.93
C LYS A 82 -30.79 17.86 3.67
N ALA A 83 -29.83 18.78 3.74
CA ALA A 83 -30.00 20.09 4.36
C ALA A 83 -29.67 21.19 3.34
N GLY A 84 -30.66 22.02 3.03
CA GLY A 84 -30.51 23.14 2.10
C GLY A 84 -30.26 22.71 0.65
N ASN A 85 -29.41 23.46 -0.06
CA ASN A 85 -29.12 23.30 -1.49
C ASN A 85 -27.91 22.39 -1.80
N ALA A 86 -27.21 21.88 -0.79
CA ALA A 86 -26.04 21.02 -0.99
C ALA A 86 -26.46 19.56 -1.25
N LYS A 87 -25.74 18.86 -2.13
CA LYS A 87 -25.90 17.40 -2.27
C LYS A 87 -25.43 16.74 -0.96
N PRO A 88 -26.24 15.86 -0.35
CA PRO A 88 -25.85 15.15 0.86
C PRO A 88 -24.69 14.18 0.58
N LEU A 89 -23.99 13.79 1.65
CA LEU A 89 -23.05 12.67 1.58
C LEU A 89 -23.80 11.37 1.23
N ILE A 90 -23.10 10.48 0.53
CA ILE A 90 -23.57 9.13 0.25
C ILE A 90 -23.20 8.28 1.48
N ASP A 91 -24.20 7.96 2.29
CA ASP A 91 -24.01 7.19 3.53
C ASP A 91 -23.54 5.76 3.24
N LEU A 92 -22.33 5.39 3.68
CA LEU A 92 -21.76 4.07 3.45
C LEU A 92 -22.20 3.05 4.49
N ASP A 93 -22.24 3.42 5.77
CA ASP A 93 -22.42 2.49 6.89
C ASP A 93 -23.10 3.10 8.13
N GLY A 94 -23.69 4.29 8.01
CA GLY A 94 -24.28 5.05 9.10
C GLY A 94 -23.29 5.88 9.90
N THR A 95 -21.98 5.80 9.62
CA THR A 95 -20.91 6.56 10.29
C THR A 95 -20.08 7.36 9.29
N PHE A 96 -19.69 6.74 8.18
CA PHE A 96 -18.90 7.33 7.10
C PHE A 96 -19.75 7.60 5.87
N GLY A 97 -19.53 8.76 5.26
CA GLY A 97 -20.22 9.19 4.06
C GLY A 97 -19.24 9.57 2.97
N LEU A 98 -19.46 9.07 1.76
CA LEU A 98 -18.67 9.40 0.59
C LEU A 98 -19.12 10.74 0.01
N HIS A 99 -18.15 11.55 -0.44
CA HIS A 99 -18.45 12.83 -1.10
C HIS A 99 -19.32 12.61 -2.35
N PRO A 100 -20.34 13.44 -2.62
CA PRO A 100 -21.26 13.23 -3.74
C PRO A 100 -20.59 13.23 -5.13
N SER A 101 -19.45 13.90 -5.29
CA SER A 101 -18.64 13.85 -6.54
C SER A 101 -17.90 12.51 -6.75
N MET A 102 -17.97 11.60 -5.79
CA MET A 102 -17.36 10.26 -5.83
C MET A 102 -18.42 9.16 -5.97
N ASP A 103 -19.64 9.51 -6.40
CA ASP A 103 -20.76 8.57 -6.60
C ASP A 103 -20.41 7.31 -7.41
N ALA A 104 -19.51 7.43 -8.39
CA ALA A 104 -19.00 6.32 -9.18
C ALA A 104 -18.35 5.19 -8.34
N PHE A 105 -17.89 5.48 -7.12
CA PHE A 105 -17.29 4.50 -6.22
C PHE A 105 -18.30 3.81 -5.29
N GLU A 106 -19.52 4.34 -5.14
CA GLU A 106 -20.53 3.73 -4.28
C GLU A 106 -20.81 2.27 -4.67
N PRO A 107 -21.08 1.92 -5.95
CA PRO A 107 -21.35 0.53 -6.33
C PRO A 107 -20.19 -0.40 -5.97
N MET A 108 -18.95 0.06 -6.14
CA MET A 108 -17.76 -0.74 -5.81
C MET A 108 -17.66 -1.01 -4.31
N PHE A 109 -18.02 -0.04 -3.47
CA PHE A 109 -18.09 -0.23 -2.02
C PHE A 109 -19.18 -1.25 -1.64
N ARG A 110 -20.40 -1.05 -2.15
CA ARG A 110 -21.55 -1.92 -1.86
C ARG A 110 -21.32 -3.36 -2.29
N GLU A 111 -20.66 -3.56 -3.43
CA GLU A 111 -20.28 -4.87 -3.96
C GLU A 111 -19.06 -5.49 -3.24
N LYS A 112 -18.52 -4.83 -2.21
CA LYS A 112 -17.32 -5.25 -1.46
C LYS A 112 -16.07 -5.41 -2.34
N ARG A 113 -16.00 -4.65 -3.42
CA ARG A 113 -14.84 -4.57 -4.34
C ARG A 113 -13.89 -3.41 -4.02
N MET A 114 -14.29 -2.52 -3.11
CA MET A 114 -13.49 -1.41 -2.61
C MET A 114 -13.44 -1.46 -1.08
N ALA A 115 -12.25 -1.19 -0.53
CA ALA A 115 -12.05 -0.93 0.89
C ALA A 115 -11.46 0.47 1.06
N ILE A 116 -11.95 1.18 2.08
CA ILE A 116 -11.45 2.50 2.46
C ILE A 116 -10.75 2.33 3.80
N VAL A 117 -9.51 2.82 3.92
CA VAL A 117 -8.71 2.72 5.14
C VAL A 117 -8.33 4.13 5.57
N HIS A 118 -8.80 4.54 6.75
CA HIS A 118 -8.49 5.82 7.36
C HIS A 118 -7.36 5.69 8.39
N GLY A 119 -6.79 6.83 8.79
CA GLY A 119 -5.76 6.87 9.84
C GLY A 119 -4.41 6.28 9.42
N ILE A 120 -4.15 6.20 8.12
CA ILE A 120 -2.87 5.74 7.56
C ILE A 120 -1.93 6.94 7.33
N GLY A 121 -0.64 6.73 7.55
CA GLY A 121 0.38 7.76 7.37
C GLY A 121 1.79 7.22 7.53
N SER A 122 2.78 8.04 7.17
CA SER A 122 4.19 7.70 7.37
C SER A 122 4.60 7.92 8.84
N PRO A 123 5.42 7.03 9.43
CA PRO A 123 6.03 7.30 10.74
C PRO A 123 7.05 8.44 10.68
N ASN A 124 7.47 8.85 9.48
CA ASN A 124 8.39 9.95 9.29
C ASN A 124 7.67 11.29 9.46
N THR A 125 8.19 12.15 10.34
CA THR A 125 7.60 13.45 10.67
C THR A 125 8.20 14.61 9.86
N THR A 126 8.76 14.34 8.67
CA THR A 126 9.29 15.40 7.80
C THR A 126 8.22 16.43 7.47
N ARG A 127 8.62 17.70 7.43
CA ARG A 127 7.76 18.81 7.00
C ARG A 127 7.94 19.14 5.51
N SER A 128 8.84 18.44 4.82
CA SER A 128 9.05 18.60 3.38
C SER A 128 8.06 17.73 2.60
N HIS A 129 7.24 18.37 1.76
CA HIS A 129 6.35 17.65 0.85
C HIS A 129 7.10 16.77 -0.16
N PHE A 130 8.32 17.15 -0.56
CA PHE A 130 9.14 16.36 -1.48
C PHE A 130 9.62 15.08 -0.80
N ASP A 131 10.24 15.22 0.38
CA ASP A 131 10.74 14.07 1.14
C ASP A 131 9.62 13.09 1.51
N ALA A 132 8.45 13.61 1.92
CA ALA A 132 7.31 12.78 2.27
C ALA A 132 6.79 11.98 1.08
N GLN A 133 6.79 12.57 -0.13
CA GLN A 133 6.41 11.87 -1.36
C GLN A 133 7.43 10.78 -1.69
N ASP A 134 8.73 11.12 -1.70
CA ASP A 134 9.79 10.16 -2.02
C ASP A 134 9.74 8.95 -1.09
N TYR A 135 9.59 9.14 0.23
CA TYR A 135 9.48 8.03 1.18
C TYR A 135 8.24 7.17 0.97
N MET A 136 7.11 7.76 0.56
CA MET A 136 5.86 7.01 0.32
C MET A 136 5.92 6.27 -1.02
N GLU A 137 6.60 6.82 -2.02
CA GLU A 137 6.77 6.23 -3.35
C GLU A 137 7.83 5.11 -3.33
N SER A 138 8.93 5.28 -2.60
CA SER A 138 9.98 4.27 -2.44
C SER A 138 9.67 3.20 -1.39
N GLY A 139 8.74 3.49 -0.46
CA GLY A 139 8.45 2.62 0.66
C GLY A 139 9.58 2.55 1.71
N THR A 140 10.51 3.50 1.70
CA THR A 140 11.66 3.53 2.62
C THR A 140 11.66 4.78 3.50
N PRO A 141 10.78 4.85 4.51
CA PRO A 141 10.78 5.97 5.43
C PRO A 141 12.16 6.10 6.08
N PHE A 142 12.61 7.35 6.27
CA PHE A 142 13.91 7.71 6.85
C PHE A 142 15.16 7.44 5.98
N SER A 143 15.02 6.80 4.80
CA SER A 143 16.14 6.57 3.87
C SER A 143 15.89 7.25 2.53
N LYS A 144 16.78 8.17 2.15
CA LYS A 144 16.73 8.90 0.87
C LYS A 144 17.52 8.25 -0.27
N GLY A 145 18.29 7.19 0.01
CA GLY A 145 19.26 6.62 -0.93
C GLY A 145 18.77 5.39 -1.70
N THR A 146 17.50 5.36 -2.10
CA THR A 146 16.88 4.17 -2.73
C THR A 146 16.68 4.27 -4.24
N GLU A 147 17.38 5.21 -4.89
CA GLU A 147 17.49 5.27 -6.35
C GLU A 147 18.38 4.16 -6.93
#